data_AF-A0A2H1VTI3-F1
#
_entry.id   AF-A0A2H1VTI3-F1
#
_cell.length_a   1.000
_cell.length_b   1.000
_cell.length_c   1.000
_cell.angle_alpha   90.00
_cell.angle_beta   90.00
_cell.angle_gamma   90.00
#
_symmetry.space_group_name_H-M   'P 1'
#
loop_
_entity.id
_entity.type
_entity.pdbx_description
1 polymer ?
#
loop_
_entity_poly.entity_id
_entity_poly.type
_entity_poly.pdbx_seq_one_letter_code
_entity_poly.pdbx_strand_id
1 'polypeptide(L)'
;MGMFRPNSEAARRVNKASSGSETTMKVIKEQYRNLGPITFHEKASGLLFILAVFLYIFRRPGFMPGWAELLTNMKVKDGVTSIFIVVLMFILPMCCDFLKFFSSSSSYEELAASKPSPSIVTWNILKEKIPWGLLFLLGGGFALAEGSKATGLSAMIGSSLEGLHGLNHAVVLLVVVLVTQFITEFTSNVAIANLILPVLANMARVLHIDPRYLMVPATLACSMAFHMPVGTPPNAIVAGVAHIPTSKMAVGGIGPKIITTLIVWGAYPTWGAVIFPALTLSTAPVQNTTTTLANNVTLACNTSYNAIQTLSNFNCSLPNLPSLNMTGSVTCNYLPLKS
;
A
#
# COMPACT_ATOMS: atom_id res chain seq x y z
N MET A 1 -17.12 -28.81 -20.60
CA MET A 1 -18.59 -28.87 -20.60
C MET A 1 -19.15 -30.21 -20.07
N GLY A 2 -18.58 -30.80 -19.01
CA GLY A 2 -19.04 -32.10 -18.46
C GLY A 2 -19.87 -32.00 -17.15
N MET A 3 -20.07 -30.79 -16.64
CA MET A 3 -20.59 -30.52 -15.29
C MET A 3 -22.08 -30.87 -15.12
N PHE A 4 -22.85 -30.95 -16.20
CA PHE A 4 -24.31 -31.16 -16.17
C PHE A 4 -24.76 -32.55 -16.64
N ARG A 5 -23.84 -33.52 -16.83
CA ARG A 5 -24.19 -34.88 -17.26
C ARG A 5 -23.78 -35.89 -16.18
N PRO A 6 -24.72 -36.42 -15.37
CA PRO A 6 -24.42 -37.17 -14.14
C PRO A 6 -23.63 -38.47 -14.37
N ASN A 7 -23.69 -39.05 -15.58
CA ASN A 7 -22.95 -40.26 -15.95
C ASN A 7 -21.67 -39.98 -16.77
N SER A 8 -21.24 -38.72 -16.92
CA SER A 8 -19.99 -38.43 -17.64
C SER A 8 -18.76 -38.85 -16.83
N GLU A 9 -17.67 -39.16 -17.54
CA GLU A 9 -16.39 -39.49 -16.91
C GLU A 9 -15.88 -38.36 -16.01
N ALA A 10 -16.16 -37.10 -16.37
CA ALA A 10 -15.89 -35.93 -15.56
C ALA A 10 -16.71 -35.92 -14.24
N ALA A 11 -18.02 -36.20 -14.31
CA ALA A 11 -18.88 -36.29 -13.13
C ALA A 11 -18.46 -37.45 -12.20
N ARG A 12 -18.05 -38.59 -12.76
CA ARG A 12 -17.49 -39.72 -12.00
C ARG A 12 -16.17 -39.35 -11.31
N ARG A 13 -15.27 -38.60 -11.97
CA ARG A 13 -14.03 -38.10 -11.36
C ARG A 13 -14.31 -37.10 -10.23
N VAL A 14 -15.31 -36.24 -10.37
CA VAL A 14 -15.76 -35.31 -9.30
C VAL A 14 -16.38 -36.06 -8.13
N ASN A 15 -17.24 -37.07 -8.36
CA ASN A 15 -17.80 -37.89 -7.29
C ASN A 15 -16.73 -38.74 -6.58
N LYS A 16 -15.73 -39.25 -7.32
CA LYS A 16 -14.59 -39.95 -6.72
C LYS A 16 -13.74 -38.99 -5.87
N ALA A 17 -13.56 -37.74 -6.30
CA ALA A 17 -12.94 -36.68 -5.50
C ALA A 17 -13.77 -36.31 -4.25
N SER A 18 -15.10 -36.32 -4.35
CA SER A 18 -16.01 -36.13 -3.21
C SER A 18 -15.85 -37.22 -2.13
N SER A 19 -15.69 -38.50 -2.52
CA SER A 19 -15.36 -39.57 -1.55
C SER A 19 -13.99 -39.38 -0.89
N GLY A 20 -13.04 -38.73 -1.58
CA GLY A 20 -11.78 -38.28 -1.01
C GLY A 20 -11.98 -37.26 0.11
N SER A 21 -13.00 -36.39 0.01
CA SER A 21 -13.32 -35.37 1.00
C SER A 21 -13.68 -35.96 2.37
N GLU A 22 -14.42 -37.07 2.43
CA GLU A 22 -14.73 -37.73 3.70
C GLU A 22 -13.47 -38.31 4.37
N THR A 23 -12.57 -38.87 3.58
CA THR A 23 -11.28 -39.41 4.06
C THR A 23 -10.38 -38.26 4.53
N THR A 24 -10.31 -37.16 3.77
CA THR A 24 -9.61 -35.93 4.16
C THR A 24 -10.19 -35.34 5.43
N MET A 25 -11.53 -35.33 5.59
CA MET A 25 -12.20 -34.83 6.78
C MET A 25 -11.87 -35.68 8.02
N LYS A 26 -11.75 -37.01 7.86
CA LYS A 26 -11.28 -37.90 8.95
C LYS A 26 -9.85 -37.56 9.36
N VAL A 27 -8.94 -37.38 8.40
CA VAL A 27 -7.55 -36.97 8.66
C VAL A 27 -7.50 -35.60 9.35
N ILE A 28 -8.29 -34.62 8.89
CA ILE A 28 -8.37 -33.29 9.52
C ILE A 28 -8.87 -33.40 10.97
N LYS A 29 -9.92 -34.18 11.23
CA LYS A 29 -10.43 -34.40 12.59
C LYS A 29 -9.41 -35.09 13.49
N GLU A 30 -8.65 -36.02 12.94
CA GLU A 30 -7.60 -36.71 13.67
C GLU A 30 -6.43 -35.77 14.00
N GLN A 31 -5.99 -34.97 13.02
CA GLN A 31 -5.00 -33.90 13.24
C GLN A 31 -5.50 -32.88 14.28
N TYR A 32 -6.76 -32.43 14.18
CA TYR A 32 -7.39 -31.53 15.14
C TYR A 32 -7.42 -32.11 16.55
N ARG A 33 -7.73 -33.40 16.69
CA ARG A 33 -7.70 -34.09 17.99
C ARG A 33 -6.27 -34.20 18.53
N ASN A 34 -5.27 -34.33 17.67
CA ASN A 34 -3.85 -34.40 18.04
C ASN A 34 -3.27 -33.05 18.48
N LEU A 35 -3.88 -31.92 18.12
CA LEU A 35 -3.45 -30.58 18.53
C LEU A 35 -3.63 -30.32 20.05
N GLY A 36 -4.57 -31.01 20.70
CA GLY A 36 -4.83 -30.82 22.13
C GLY A 36 -5.64 -29.56 22.47
N PRO A 37 -5.82 -29.24 23.77
CA PRO A 37 -6.56 -28.05 24.19
C PRO A 37 -5.79 -26.75 23.86
N ILE A 38 -6.52 -25.67 23.56
CA ILE A 38 -5.92 -24.38 23.21
C ILE A 38 -4.98 -23.90 24.31
N THR A 39 -3.74 -23.62 23.93
CA THR A 39 -2.73 -23.16 24.87
C THR A 39 -2.94 -21.67 25.20
N PHE A 40 -2.43 -21.24 26.36
CA PHE A 40 -2.48 -19.82 26.73
C PHE A 40 -1.81 -18.94 25.66
N HIS A 41 -0.70 -19.41 25.09
CA HIS A 41 0.02 -18.73 24.02
C HIS A 41 -0.83 -18.50 22.77
N GLU A 42 -1.56 -19.52 22.32
CA GLU A 42 -2.48 -19.41 21.17
C GLU A 42 -3.61 -18.43 21.44
N LYS A 43 -4.19 -18.46 22.66
CA LYS A 43 -5.23 -17.52 23.07
C LYS A 43 -4.72 -16.08 23.11
N ALA A 44 -3.53 -15.86 23.68
CA ALA A 44 -2.92 -14.54 23.77
C ALA A 44 -2.57 -14.00 22.37
N SER A 45 -1.92 -14.81 21.52
CA SER A 45 -1.61 -14.44 20.13
C SER A 45 -2.88 -14.12 19.32
N GLY A 46 -3.93 -14.95 19.45
CA GLY A 46 -5.22 -14.70 18.81
C GLY A 46 -5.89 -13.41 19.28
N LEU A 47 -5.83 -13.10 20.58
CA LEU A 47 -6.35 -11.84 21.12
C LEU A 47 -5.60 -10.63 20.54
N LEU A 48 -4.27 -10.70 20.46
CA LEU A 48 -3.46 -9.63 19.88
C LEU A 48 -3.72 -9.44 18.39
N PHE A 49 -3.96 -10.52 17.65
CA PHE A 49 -4.34 -10.44 16.25
C PHE A 49 -5.70 -9.75 16.07
N ILE A 50 -6.71 -10.12 16.87
CA ILE A 50 -8.02 -9.46 16.85
C ILE A 50 -7.89 -7.99 17.23
N LEU A 51 -7.10 -7.68 18.26
CA LEU A 51 -6.81 -6.31 18.67
C LEU A 51 -6.13 -5.50 17.56
N ALA A 52 -5.17 -6.10 16.84
CA ALA A 52 -4.51 -5.46 15.71
C ALA A 52 -5.51 -5.13 14.60
N VAL A 53 -6.36 -6.08 14.21
CA VAL A 53 -7.42 -5.88 13.20
C VAL A 53 -8.38 -4.78 13.63
N PHE A 54 -8.81 -4.79 14.89
CA PHE A 54 -9.66 -3.75 15.47
C PHE A 54 -8.97 -2.38 15.36
N LEU A 55 -7.72 -2.26 15.81
CA LEU A 55 -6.96 -1.02 15.72
C LEU A 55 -6.76 -0.55 14.28
N TYR A 56 -6.57 -1.43 13.30
CA TYR A 56 -6.46 -1.03 11.90
C TYR A 56 -7.78 -0.47 11.35
N ILE A 57 -8.90 -1.15 11.59
CA ILE A 57 -10.22 -0.75 11.07
C ILE A 57 -10.68 0.56 11.73
N PHE A 58 -10.57 0.67 13.05
CA PHE A 58 -11.06 1.82 13.80
C PHE A 58 -10.08 3.01 13.84
N ARG A 59 -8.93 2.91 13.16
CA ARG A 59 -7.95 4.00 13.08
C ARG A 59 -8.52 5.25 12.41
N ARG A 60 -9.11 5.06 11.23
CA ARG A 60 -9.79 6.10 10.43
C ARG A 60 -10.90 5.46 9.62
N PRO A 61 -12.00 5.08 10.28
CA PRO A 61 -13.09 4.34 9.65
C PRO A 61 -13.92 5.20 8.67
N GLY A 62 -13.74 6.53 8.67
CA GLY A 62 -14.37 7.46 7.73
C GLY A 62 -15.82 7.82 8.06
N PHE A 63 -16.53 6.99 8.82
CA PHE A 63 -17.91 7.26 9.26
C PHE A 63 -18.03 7.82 10.70
N MET A 64 -16.98 7.68 11.50
CA MET A 64 -16.87 8.24 12.86
C MET A 64 -15.44 8.67 13.12
N PRO A 65 -15.18 9.60 14.07
CA PRO A 65 -13.83 9.96 14.46
C PRO A 65 -13.09 8.69 14.90
N GLY A 66 -11.98 8.38 14.23
CA GLY A 66 -11.19 7.21 14.54
C GLY A 66 -10.43 7.39 15.85
N TRP A 67 -9.98 6.28 16.45
CA TRP A 67 -9.24 6.36 17.72
C TRP A 67 -7.98 7.22 17.59
N ALA A 68 -7.36 7.26 16.40
CA ALA A 68 -6.15 8.05 16.15
C ALA A 68 -6.41 9.56 16.26
N GLU A 69 -7.60 10.02 15.90
CA GLU A 69 -8.01 11.43 15.97
C GLU A 69 -8.50 11.79 17.38
N LEU A 70 -9.06 10.83 18.13
CA LEU A 70 -9.48 11.03 19.52
C LEU A 70 -8.29 11.12 20.48
N LEU A 71 -7.25 10.29 20.27
CA LEU A 71 -6.08 10.23 21.15
C LEU A 71 -5.05 11.33 20.88
N THR A 72 -4.90 11.77 19.62
CA THR A 72 -3.84 12.70 19.22
C THR A 72 -4.26 13.62 18.09
N ASN A 73 -3.88 14.90 18.16
CA ASN A 73 -4.04 15.86 17.04
C ASN A 73 -3.04 15.62 15.90
N MET A 74 -2.11 14.65 16.03
CA MET A 74 -1.11 14.32 15.02
C MET A 74 -1.59 13.21 14.08
N LYS A 75 -1.16 13.25 12.81
CA LYS A 75 -1.48 12.20 11.83
C LYS A 75 -0.74 10.89 12.17
N VAL A 76 -1.41 9.98 12.87
CA VAL A 76 -0.91 8.62 13.15
C VAL A 76 -0.90 7.78 11.87
N LYS A 77 0.26 7.19 11.53
CA LYS A 77 0.43 6.27 10.39
C LYS A 77 0.17 4.80 10.80
N ASP A 78 -0.04 3.92 9.83
CA ASP A 78 -0.28 2.48 10.05
C ASP A 78 0.83 1.81 10.86
N GLY A 79 2.08 2.24 10.65
CA GLY A 79 3.23 1.66 11.33
C GLY A 79 3.20 1.81 12.86
N VAL A 80 2.51 2.83 13.40
CA VAL A 80 2.39 3.01 14.86
C VAL A 80 1.59 1.87 15.48
N THR A 81 0.47 1.51 14.84
CA THR A 81 -0.35 0.35 15.25
C THR A 81 0.46 -0.94 15.19
N SER A 82 1.21 -1.16 14.11
CA SER A 82 2.03 -2.36 13.95
C SER A 82 3.10 -2.46 15.04
N ILE A 83 3.84 -1.37 15.29
CA ILE A 83 4.89 -1.32 16.31
C ILE A 83 4.30 -1.55 17.70
N PHE A 84 3.16 -0.93 18.01
CA PHE A 84 2.49 -1.11 19.29
C PHE A 84 2.17 -2.59 19.56
N ILE A 85 1.58 -3.29 18.59
CA ILE A 85 1.26 -4.72 18.71
C ILE A 85 2.52 -5.56 18.83
N VAL A 86 3.56 -5.29 18.03
CA VAL A 86 4.83 -6.04 18.09
C VAL A 86 5.51 -5.87 19.44
N VAL A 87 5.58 -4.64 19.97
CA VAL A 87 6.10 -4.37 21.32
C VAL A 87 5.31 -5.15 22.36
N LEU A 88 3.99 -5.20 22.24
CA LEU A 88 3.14 -5.95 23.15
C LEU A 88 3.35 -7.47 23.05
N MET A 89 3.64 -8.00 21.86
CA MET A 89 4.07 -9.40 21.66
C MET A 89 5.45 -9.72 22.26
N PHE A 90 6.35 -8.74 22.35
CA PHE A 90 7.63 -8.88 23.04
C PHE A 90 7.51 -8.80 24.56
N ILE A 91 6.54 -8.03 25.08
CA ILE A 91 6.33 -7.85 26.52
C ILE A 91 5.51 -8.98 27.12
N LEU A 92 4.48 -9.46 26.42
CA LEU A 92 3.60 -10.49 26.98
C LEU A 92 4.30 -11.86 27.09
N PRO A 93 4.21 -12.52 28.25
CA PRO A 93 4.81 -13.83 28.46
C PRO A 93 4.00 -14.95 27.77
N MET A 94 4.70 -15.99 27.33
CA MET A 94 4.13 -17.17 26.66
C MET A 94 3.30 -18.05 27.61
N CYS A 95 3.62 -18.03 28.91
CA CYS A 95 2.88 -18.75 29.95
C CYS A 95 2.55 -17.83 31.13
N CYS A 96 1.34 -17.98 31.67
CA CYS A 96 0.90 -17.32 32.90
C CYS A 96 1.47 -17.95 34.18
N ASP A 97 2.64 -18.60 34.13
CA ASP A 97 3.27 -19.18 35.32
C ASP A 97 3.63 -18.11 36.36
N PHE A 98 3.83 -16.86 35.91
CA PHE A 98 4.00 -15.70 36.81
C PHE A 98 2.75 -15.41 37.68
N LEU A 99 1.53 -15.80 37.27
CA LEU A 99 0.34 -15.62 38.10
C LEU A 99 0.31 -16.59 39.28
N LYS A 100 1.01 -17.74 39.17
CA LYS A 100 1.20 -18.65 40.31
C LYS A 100 2.03 -17.99 41.42
N PHE A 101 2.91 -17.04 41.09
CA PHE A 101 3.67 -16.25 42.07
C PHE A 101 2.79 -15.38 42.97
N PHE A 102 1.63 -14.92 42.46
CA PHE A 102 0.66 -14.12 43.22
C PHE A 102 -0.43 -14.98 43.89
N SER A 103 -0.50 -16.27 43.58
CA SER A 103 -1.45 -17.21 44.18
C SER A 103 -0.81 -17.87 45.41
N SER A 104 -1.44 -17.70 46.58
CA SER A 104 -0.93 -18.03 47.91
C SER A 104 -0.61 -19.52 48.21
N SER A 105 -0.63 -20.41 47.21
CA SER A 105 -0.54 -21.88 47.39
C SER A 105 0.71 -22.55 46.81
N SER A 106 1.66 -21.81 46.22
CA SER A 106 2.84 -22.39 45.55
C SER A 106 4.04 -22.57 46.50
N SER A 107 4.61 -23.78 46.52
CA SER A 107 5.84 -24.11 47.27
C SER A 107 7.05 -23.36 46.69
N TYR A 108 7.96 -22.89 47.56
CA TYR A 108 9.19 -22.17 47.18
C TYR A 108 10.06 -22.98 46.18
N GLU A 109 10.00 -24.31 46.26
CA GLU A 109 10.73 -25.24 45.38
C GLU A 109 10.17 -25.26 43.94
N GLU A 110 8.85 -25.09 43.78
CA GLU A 110 8.22 -24.95 42.45
C GLU A 110 8.52 -23.58 41.82
N LEU A 111 8.66 -22.53 42.65
CA LEU A 111 9.07 -21.19 42.20
C LEU A 111 10.53 -21.15 41.74
N ALA A 112 11.43 -21.81 42.47
CA ALA A 112 12.85 -21.91 42.11
C ALA A 112 13.07 -22.76 40.85
N ALA A 113 12.20 -23.74 40.59
CA ALA A 113 12.23 -24.57 39.39
C ALA A 113 11.55 -23.91 38.16
N SER A 114 10.79 -22.83 38.35
CA SER A 114 10.07 -22.15 37.26
C SER A 114 11.05 -21.40 36.36
N LYS A 115 11.25 -21.93 35.15
CA LYS A 115 12.08 -21.29 34.11
C LYS A 115 11.47 -19.95 33.69
N PRO A 116 12.29 -18.96 33.30
CA PRO A 116 11.79 -17.70 32.76
C PRO A 116 10.90 -17.99 31.55
N SER A 117 9.65 -17.50 31.58
CA SER A 117 8.73 -17.66 30.47
C SER A 117 9.24 -16.81 29.29
N PRO A 118 9.47 -17.41 28.12
CA PRO A 118 9.82 -16.63 26.93
C PRO A 118 8.63 -15.72 26.55
N SER A 119 8.91 -14.61 25.88
CA SER A 119 7.88 -13.75 25.29
C SER A 119 7.10 -14.49 24.19
N ILE A 120 5.91 -13.99 23.82
CA ILE A 120 5.13 -14.55 22.70
C ILE A 120 5.97 -14.56 21.41
N VAL A 121 6.74 -13.50 21.15
CA VAL A 121 7.72 -13.46 20.06
C VAL A 121 9.11 -13.20 20.63
N THR A 122 10.05 -14.09 20.32
CA THR A 122 11.47 -13.94 20.66
C THR A 122 12.24 -13.28 19.51
N TRP A 123 13.29 -12.52 19.82
CA TRP A 123 14.14 -11.87 18.81
C TRP A 123 14.70 -12.86 17.76
N ASN A 124 15.05 -14.07 18.18
CA ASN A 124 15.54 -15.12 17.28
C ASN A 124 14.51 -15.49 16.21
N ILE A 125 13.23 -15.61 16.59
CA ILE A 125 12.13 -15.89 15.66
C ILE A 125 11.98 -14.71 14.69
N LEU A 126 12.01 -13.48 15.20
CA LEU A 126 11.89 -12.29 14.37
C LEU A 126 13.03 -12.19 13.34
N LYS A 127 14.26 -12.42 13.77
CA LYS A 127 15.46 -12.40 12.91
C LYS A 127 15.37 -13.41 11.78
N GLU A 128 14.91 -14.63 12.07
CA GLU A 128 14.82 -15.72 11.10
C GLU A 128 13.63 -15.58 10.15
N LYS A 129 12.47 -15.13 10.66
CA LYS A 129 11.22 -15.08 9.89
C LYS A 129 11.03 -13.78 9.09
N ILE A 130 11.69 -12.68 9.47
CA ILE A 130 11.58 -11.42 8.70
C ILE A 130 12.48 -11.46 7.46
N PRO A 131 11.93 -11.21 6.25
CA PRO A 131 12.72 -11.07 5.04
C PRO A 131 13.38 -9.68 4.98
N TRP A 132 14.52 -9.51 5.66
CA TRP A 132 15.25 -8.22 5.74
C TRP A 132 15.56 -7.59 4.37
N GLY A 133 15.79 -8.41 3.35
CA GLY A 133 16.00 -7.94 1.98
C GLY A 133 14.81 -7.13 1.43
N LEU A 134 13.59 -7.42 1.87
CA LEU A 134 12.39 -6.67 1.47
C LEU A 134 12.41 -5.22 1.98
N LEU A 135 12.93 -5.00 3.19
CA LEU A 135 13.06 -3.67 3.78
C LEU A 135 14.05 -2.82 2.98
N PHE A 136 15.21 -3.38 2.63
CA PHE A 136 16.20 -2.72 1.79
C PHE A 136 15.68 -2.46 0.37
N LEU A 137 14.89 -3.39 -0.19
CA LEU A 137 14.29 -3.24 -1.51
C LEU A 137 13.25 -2.11 -1.56
N LEU A 138 12.41 -2.00 -0.53
CA LEU A 138 11.44 -0.91 -0.42
C LEU A 138 12.15 0.44 -0.25
N GLY A 139 13.15 0.50 0.63
CA GLY A 139 13.98 1.70 0.81
C GLY A 139 14.72 2.11 -0.47
N GLY A 140 15.28 1.14 -1.20
CA GLY A 140 15.91 1.35 -2.50
C GLY A 140 14.93 1.85 -3.56
N GLY A 141 13.68 1.36 -3.57
CA GLY A 141 12.62 1.86 -4.45
C GLY A 141 12.28 3.33 -4.20
N PHE A 142 12.20 3.74 -2.93
CA PHE A 142 12.02 5.15 -2.57
C PHE A 142 13.23 6.02 -2.93
N ALA A 143 14.44 5.51 -2.72
CA ALA A 143 15.67 6.21 -3.13
C ALA A 143 15.74 6.38 -4.66
N LEU A 144 15.37 5.36 -5.43
CA LEU A 144 15.29 5.42 -6.89
C LEU A 144 14.20 6.40 -7.36
N ALA A 145 13.04 6.42 -6.69
CA ALA A 145 11.97 7.37 -6.97
C ALA A 145 12.44 8.82 -6.83
N GLU A 146 13.15 9.12 -5.75
CA GLU A 146 13.66 10.47 -5.50
C GLU A 146 14.86 10.81 -6.39
N GLY A 147 15.77 9.85 -6.63
CA GLY A 147 16.85 10.00 -7.59
C GLY A 147 16.37 10.26 -9.02
N SER A 148 15.29 9.60 -9.45
CA SER A 148 14.67 9.83 -10.76
C SER A 148 14.06 11.23 -10.90
N LYS A 149 13.58 11.83 -9.81
CA LYS A 149 13.13 13.23 -9.80
C LYS A 149 14.33 14.18 -9.82
N ALA A 150 15.31 13.95 -8.94
CA ALA A 150 16.48 14.82 -8.80
C ALA A 150 17.32 14.90 -10.08
N THR A 151 17.41 13.80 -10.84
CA THR A 151 18.14 13.74 -12.12
C THR A 151 17.35 14.30 -13.32
N GLY A 152 16.07 14.63 -13.15
CA GLY A 152 15.21 15.03 -14.27
C GLY A 152 14.82 13.89 -15.21
N LEU A 153 15.22 12.64 -14.92
CA LEU A 153 14.84 11.46 -15.71
C LEU A 153 13.31 11.31 -15.80
N SER A 154 12.62 11.63 -14.71
CA SER A 154 11.15 11.66 -14.68
C SER A 154 10.55 12.60 -15.73
N ALA A 155 11.17 13.76 -15.95
CA ALA A 155 10.73 14.74 -16.93
C ALA A 155 11.08 14.30 -18.37
N MET A 156 12.24 13.66 -18.58
CA MET A 156 12.63 13.11 -19.89
C MET A 156 11.75 11.93 -20.34
N ILE A 157 11.42 11.03 -19.41
CA ILE A 157 10.44 9.96 -19.66
C ILE A 157 9.08 10.61 -19.94
N GLY A 158 8.71 11.63 -19.14
CA GLY A 158 7.50 12.39 -19.34
C GLY A 158 7.35 12.96 -20.75
N SER A 159 8.34 13.71 -21.24
CA SER A 159 8.32 14.31 -22.58
C SER A 159 8.29 13.27 -23.69
N SER A 160 8.93 12.12 -23.49
CA SER A 160 8.83 10.98 -24.43
C SER A 160 7.42 10.39 -24.48
N LEU A 161 6.65 10.50 -23.39
CA LEU A 161 5.27 10.06 -23.30
C LEU A 161 4.24 11.17 -23.59
N GLU A 162 4.64 12.42 -23.82
CA GLU A 162 3.70 13.48 -24.25
C GLU A 162 3.03 13.14 -25.60
N GLY A 163 3.69 12.36 -26.46
CA GLY A 163 3.07 11.81 -27.67
C GLY A 163 1.85 10.91 -27.40
N LEU A 164 1.69 10.39 -26.17
CA LEU A 164 0.54 9.61 -25.73
C LEU A 164 -0.58 10.48 -25.12
N HIS A 165 -0.41 11.80 -24.99
CA HIS A 165 -1.42 12.70 -24.39
C HIS A 165 -2.76 12.73 -25.17
N GLY A 166 -2.77 12.23 -26.42
CA GLY A 166 -3.99 12.01 -27.20
C GLY A 166 -4.65 10.64 -27.02
N LEU A 167 -4.03 9.68 -26.31
CA LEU A 167 -4.63 8.38 -26.04
C LEU A 167 -5.58 8.44 -24.86
N ASN A 168 -6.67 7.67 -24.95
CA ASN A 168 -7.58 7.48 -23.83
C ASN A 168 -6.82 6.86 -22.63
N HIS A 169 -6.93 7.49 -21.45
CA HIS A 169 -6.33 7.03 -20.19
C HIS A 169 -6.61 5.56 -19.87
N ALA A 170 -7.75 5.02 -20.31
CA ALA A 170 -8.07 3.60 -20.18
C ALA A 170 -7.11 2.69 -20.98
N VAL A 171 -6.65 3.13 -22.15
CA VAL A 171 -5.69 2.38 -22.97
C VAL A 171 -4.31 2.40 -22.34
N VAL A 172 -3.87 3.55 -21.82
CA VAL A 172 -2.61 3.68 -21.07
C VAL A 172 -2.60 2.72 -19.87
N LEU A 173 -3.71 2.68 -19.12
CA LEU A 173 -3.88 1.75 -18.02
C LEU A 173 -3.76 0.28 -18.47
N LEU A 174 -4.39 -0.10 -19.59
CA LEU A 174 -4.31 -1.45 -20.13
C LEU A 174 -2.87 -1.87 -20.43
N VAL A 175 -2.11 -0.99 -21.10
CA VAL A 175 -0.71 -1.24 -21.44
C VAL A 175 0.13 -1.44 -20.17
N VAL A 176 -0.03 -0.56 -19.18
CA VAL A 176 0.68 -0.67 -17.89
C VAL A 176 0.39 -2.00 -17.20
N VAL A 177 -0.89 -2.39 -17.14
CA VAL A 177 -1.30 -3.66 -16.51
C VAL A 177 -0.70 -4.84 -17.25
N LEU A 178 -0.75 -4.86 -18.59
CA LEU A 178 -0.20 -5.95 -19.40
C LEU A 178 1.33 -6.08 -19.26
N VAL A 179 2.06 -4.96 -19.31
CA VAL A 179 3.52 -4.94 -19.14
C VAL A 179 3.88 -5.44 -17.74
N THR A 180 3.22 -4.93 -16.71
CA THR A 180 3.45 -5.34 -15.31
C THR A 180 3.16 -6.83 -15.12
N GLN A 181 2.04 -7.30 -15.69
CA GLN A 181 1.64 -8.70 -15.66
C GLN A 181 2.63 -9.62 -16.38
N PHE A 182 3.28 -9.17 -17.45
CA PHE A 182 4.28 -9.97 -18.14
C PHE A 182 5.56 -10.07 -17.32
N ILE A 183 6.05 -8.95 -16.79
CA ILE A 183 7.28 -8.90 -15.98
C ILE A 183 7.11 -9.73 -14.70
N THR A 184 5.93 -9.72 -14.09
CA THR A 184 5.66 -10.45 -12.83
C THR A 184 5.68 -11.96 -12.88
N GLU A 185 5.71 -12.55 -14.08
CA GLU A 185 5.92 -13.99 -14.19
C GLU A 185 7.38 -14.36 -13.90
N PHE A 186 8.33 -13.46 -14.19
CA PHE A 186 9.76 -13.75 -14.14
C PHE A 186 10.45 -13.24 -12.86
N THR A 187 9.79 -12.43 -12.05
CA THR A 187 10.40 -11.78 -10.89
C THR A 187 9.42 -11.72 -9.73
N SER A 188 9.93 -11.61 -8.50
CA SER A 188 9.12 -11.48 -7.30
C SER A 188 8.15 -10.30 -7.40
N ASN A 189 6.88 -10.54 -7.08
CA ASN A 189 5.79 -9.56 -7.13
C ASN A 189 6.16 -8.25 -6.41
N VAL A 190 6.81 -8.36 -5.25
CA VAL A 190 7.18 -7.17 -4.46
C VAL A 190 8.35 -6.42 -5.08
N ALA A 191 9.30 -7.13 -5.71
CA ALA A 191 10.44 -6.50 -6.37
C ALA A 191 10.00 -5.65 -7.57
N ILE A 192 9.09 -6.17 -8.38
CA ILE A 192 8.56 -5.44 -9.53
C ILE A 192 7.69 -4.27 -9.09
N ALA A 193 6.84 -4.45 -8.07
CA ALA A 193 6.06 -3.35 -7.52
C ALA A 193 6.99 -2.19 -7.08
N ASN A 194 8.07 -2.48 -6.35
CA ASN A 194 9.02 -1.45 -5.92
C ASN A 194 9.75 -0.76 -7.07
N LEU A 195 9.95 -1.45 -8.21
CA LEU A 195 10.61 -0.88 -9.39
C LEU A 195 9.64 -0.04 -10.24
N ILE A 196 8.44 -0.55 -10.49
CA ILE A 196 7.47 0.06 -11.42
C ILE A 196 6.70 1.20 -10.76
N LEU A 197 6.34 1.10 -9.47
CA LEU A 197 5.49 2.10 -8.82
C LEU A 197 6.08 3.52 -8.81
N PRO A 198 7.39 3.75 -8.54
CA PRO A 198 8.00 5.06 -8.71
C PRO A 198 7.86 5.63 -10.12
N VAL A 199 8.07 4.79 -11.14
CA VAL A 199 7.99 5.18 -12.55
C VAL A 199 6.56 5.58 -12.90
N LEU A 200 5.57 4.77 -12.49
CA LEU A 200 4.15 5.08 -12.70
C LEU A 200 3.70 6.33 -11.95
N ALA A 201 4.23 6.58 -10.75
CA ALA A 201 3.94 7.80 -10.00
C ALA A 201 4.42 9.05 -10.75
N ASN A 202 5.58 8.98 -11.38
CA ASN A 202 6.11 10.08 -12.19
C ASN A 202 5.35 10.23 -13.52
N MET A 203 5.03 9.11 -14.18
CA MET A 203 4.22 9.10 -15.40
C MET A 203 2.83 9.71 -15.18
N ALA A 204 2.19 9.39 -14.06
CA ALA A 204 0.89 9.97 -13.70
C ALA A 204 0.94 11.50 -13.56
N ARG A 205 2.02 12.04 -12.98
CA ARG A 205 2.18 13.49 -12.85
C ARG A 205 2.30 14.19 -14.21
N VAL A 206 2.99 13.57 -15.16
CA VAL A 206 3.16 14.10 -16.52
C VAL A 206 1.85 14.04 -17.29
N LEU A 207 1.12 12.93 -17.18
CA LEU A 207 -0.20 12.75 -17.80
C LEU A 207 -1.31 13.54 -17.08
N HIS A 208 -0.98 14.33 -16.05
CA HIS A 208 -1.93 15.09 -15.23
C HIS A 208 -3.08 14.26 -14.65
N ILE A 209 -2.81 12.99 -14.33
CA ILE A 209 -3.76 12.08 -13.68
C ILE A 209 -3.34 11.76 -12.24
N ASP A 210 -4.31 11.33 -11.43
CA ASP A 210 -4.02 10.86 -10.09
C ASP A 210 -3.07 9.63 -10.14
N PRO A 211 -1.92 9.65 -9.44
CA PRO A 211 -1.01 8.52 -9.38
C PRO A 211 -1.66 7.20 -8.94
N ARG A 212 -2.68 7.27 -8.08
CA ARG A 212 -3.43 6.09 -7.60
C ARG A 212 -4.14 5.37 -8.75
N TYR A 213 -4.53 6.09 -9.81
CA TYR A 213 -5.19 5.51 -10.98
C TYR A 213 -4.31 4.50 -11.73
N LEU A 214 -2.98 4.68 -11.73
CA LEU A 214 -2.04 3.75 -12.37
C LEU A 214 -1.37 2.82 -11.36
N MET A 215 -1.02 3.33 -10.18
CA MET A 215 -0.25 2.59 -9.18
C MET A 215 -1.03 1.43 -8.56
N VAL A 216 -2.29 1.62 -8.19
CA VAL A 216 -3.07 0.56 -7.55
C VAL A 216 -3.35 -0.62 -8.49
N PRO A 217 -3.84 -0.42 -9.73
CA PRO A 217 -4.04 -1.53 -10.66
C PRO A 217 -2.73 -2.19 -11.08
N ALA A 218 -1.61 -1.46 -11.18
CA ALA A 218 -0.30 -2.06 -11.38
C ALA A 218 0.14 -2.93 -10.20
N THR A 219 -0.14 -2.51 -8.95
CA THR A 219 0.14 -3.32 -7.75
C THR A 219 -0.67 -4.62 -7.76
N LEU A 220 -1.94 -4.55 -8.15
CA LEU A 220 -2.79 -5.73 -8.32
C LEU A 220 -2.25 -6.62 -9.44
N ALA A 221 -1.82 -6.04 -10.56
CA ALA A 221 -1.20 -6.74 -11.69
C ALA A 221 0.08 -7.49 -11.27
N CYS A 222 0.92 -6.93 -10.40
CA CYS A 222 2.09 -7.61 -9.82
C CYS A 222 1.69 -8.87 -9.03
N SER A 223 0.47 -8.95 -8.49
CA SER A 223 0.03 -10.15 -7.76
C SER A 223 -0.58 -11.23 -8.67
N MET A 224 -0.75 -10.93 -9.96
CA MET A 224 -1.42 -11.79 -10.94
C MET A 224 -0.42 -12.60 -11.76
N ALA A 225 0.45 -13.37 -11.11
CA ALA A 225 1.39 -14.30 -11.75
C ALA A 225 0.75 -15.70 -11.83
N PHE A 226 0.30 -16.09 -13.02
CA PHE A 226 -0.48 -17.33 -13.23
C PHE A 226 0.17 -18.31 -14.21
N HIS A 227 1.18 -17.91 -14.98
CA HIS A 227 1.75 -18.77 -16.02
C HIS A 227 2.83 -19.70 -15.49
N MET A 228 3.70 -19.20 -14.60
CA MET A 228 4.85 -19.99 -14.15
C MET A 228 4.75 -20.43 -12.68
N PRO A 229 5.16 -21.68 -12.35
CA PRO A 229 5.29 -22.15 -10.98
C PRO A 229 6.23 -21.28 -10.15
N VAL A 230 7.29 -20.77 -10.78
CA VAL A 230 8.35 -19.96 -10.13
C VAL A 230 7.84 -18.56 -9.76
N GLY A 231 6.77 -18.08 -10.39
CA GLY A 231 6.26 -16.71 -10.18
C GLY A 231 5.75 -16.47 -8.75
N THR A 232 5.13 -17.47 -8.11
CA THR A 232 4.66 -17.33 -6.72
C THR A 232 4.78 -18.63 -5.92
N PRO A 233 5.03 -18.56 -4.58
CA PRO A 233 5.12 -19.75 -3.74
C PRO A 233 3.90 -20.68 -3.79
N PRO A 234 2.63 -20.19 -3.79
CA PRO A 234 1.46 -21.07 -3.91
C PRO A 234 1.44 -21.86 -5.22
N ASN A 235 1.83 -21.23 -6.33
CA ASN A 235 1.95 -21.88 -7.64
C ASN A 235 3.01 -22.98 -7.62
N ALA A 236 4.18 -22.71 -7.01
CA ALA A 236 5.24 -23.69 -6.84
C ALA A 236 4.81 -24.89 -5.97
N ILE A 237 4.10 -24.64 -4.85
CA ILE A 237 3.61 -25.69 -3.95
C ILE A 237 2.66 -26.63 -4.69
N VAL A 238 1.66 -26.09 -5.40
CA VAL A 238 0.69 -26.91 -6.13
C VAL A 238 1.36 -27.67 -7.28
N ALA A 239 2.27 -27.01 -8.02
CA ALA A 239 3.02 -27.68 -9.09
C ALA A 239 3.89 -28.83 -8.56
N GLY A 240 4.49 -28.66 -7.37
CA GLY A 240 5.29 -29.68 -6.70
C GLY A 240 4.45 -30.86 -6.20
N VAL A 241 3.33 -30.60 -5.53
CA VAL A 241 2.46 -31.65 -4.96
C VAL A 241 1.69 -32.43 -6.03
N ALA A 242 1.18 -31.73 -7.05
CA ALA A 242 0.38 -32.35 -8.11
C ALA A 242 1.21 -32.77 -9.34
N HIS A 243 2.54 -32.60 -9.29
CA HIS A 243 3.48 -32.89 -10.38
C HIS A 243 3.02 -32.33 -11.75
N ILE A 244 2.51 -31.10 -11.75
CA ILE A 244 1.96 -30.47 -12.95
C ILE A 244 3.12 -29.95 -13.82
N PRO A 245 3.22 -30.37 -15.10
CA PRO A 245 4.26 -29.85 -15.98
C PRO A 245 4.05 -28.36 -16.25
N THR A 246 5.14 -27.60 -16.28
CA THR A 246 5.17 -26.14 -16.45
C THR A 246 4.34 -25.67 -17.64
N SER A 247 4.39 -26.40 -18.76
CA SER A 247 3.63 -26.08 -19.98
C SER A 247 2.11 -26.16 -19.78
N LYS A 248 1.62 -27.10 -18.98
CA LYS A 248 0.18 -27.23 -18.69
C LYS A 248 -0.28 -26.14 -17.72
N MET A 249 0.58 -25.77 -16.78
CA MET A 249 0.32 -24.66 -15.87
C MET A 249 0.28 -23.32 -16.63
N ALA A 250 1.22 -23.09 -17.55
CA ALA A 250 1.25 -21.89 -18.38
C ALA A 250 -0.03 -21.71 -19.20
N VAL A 251 -0.51 -22.78 -19.84
CA VAL A 251 -1.78 -22.75 -20.59
C VAL A 251 -2.98 -22.56 -19.66
N GLY A 252 -2.96 -23.18 -18.48
CA GLY A 252 -4.00 -23.01 -17.46
C GLY A 252 -4.08 -21.57 -16.92
N GLY A 253 -2.95 -20.87 -16.86
CA GLY A 253 -2.84 -19.50 -16.38
C GLY A 253 -3.46 -18.46 -17.31
N ILE A 254 -3.58 -18.74 -18.61
CA ILE A 254 -4.11 -17.80 -19.61
C ILE A 254 -5.55 -17.36 -19.27
N GLY A 255 -6.39 -18.31 -18.86
CA GLY A 255 -7.79 -18.04 -18.52
C GLY A 255 -7.94 -17.04 -17.36
N PRO A 256 -7.42 -17.36 -16.16
CA PRO A 256 -7.40 -16.44 -15.03
C PRO A 256 -6.73 -15.11 -15.35
N LYS A 257 -5.65 -15.10 -16.15
CA LYS A 257 -4.97 -13.88 -16.57
C LYS A 257 -5.92 -12.95 -17.32
N ILE A 258 -6.55 -13.43 -18.40
CA ILE A 258 -7.47 -12.61 -19.21
C ILE A 258 -8.63 -12.10 -18.35
N ILE A 259 -9.23 -12.96 -17.52
CA ILE A 259 -10.37 -12.59 -16.66
C ILE A 259 -9.95 -11.48 -15.68
N THR A 260 -8.84 -11.66 -14.97
CA THR A 260 -8.35 -10.67 -14.00
C THR A 260 -7.95 -9.36 -14.67
N THR A 261 -7.32 -9.40 -15.84
CA THR A 261 -6.98 -8.20 -16.62
C THR A 261 -8.23 -7.43 -17.02
N LEU A 262 -9.27 -8.11 -17.52
CA LEU A 262 -10.54 -7.46 -17.88
C LEU A 262 -11.24 -6.87 -16.66
N ILE A 263 -11.21 -7.57 -15.51
CA ILE A 263 -11.79 -7.07 -14.26
C ILE A 263 -11.05 -5.81 -13.80
N VAL A 264 -9.72 -5.82 -13.74
CA VAL A 264 -8.93 -4.65 -13.31
C VAL A 264 -9.11 -3.50 -14.30
N TRP A 265 -9.01 -3.78 -15.60
CA TRP A 265 -9.17 -2.77 -16.64
C TRP A 265 -10.58 -2.19 -16.69
N GLY A 266 -11.63 -2.97 -16.39
CA GLY A 266 -13.01 -2.48 -16.36
C GLY A 266 -13.38 -1.77 -15.06
N ALA A 267 -12.88 -2.25 -13.91
CA ALA A 267 -13.20 -1.70 -12.60
C ALA A 267 -12.61 -0.31 -12.36
N TYR A 268 -11.39 -0.03 -12.84
CA TYR A 268 -10.73 1.25 -12.55
C TYR A 268 -11.32 2.45 -13.31
N PRO A 269 -11.62 2.38 -14.61
CA PRO A 269 -12.32 3.45 -15.32
C PRO A 269 -13.75 3.68 -14.80
N THR A 270 -14.41 2.66 -14.23
CA THR A 270 -15.80 2.75 -13.74
C THR A 270 -15.86 3.12 -12.25
N TRP A 271 -15.41 2.24 -11.37
CA TRP A 271 -15.42 2.44 -9.92
C TRP A 271 -14.31 3.38 -9.47
N GLY A 272 -13.16 3.36 -10.13
CA GLY A 272 -12.07 4.28 -9.82
C GLY A 272 -12.45 5.74 -10.10
N ALA A 273 -13.29 6.02 -11.08
CA ALA A 273 -13.82 7.38 -11.30
C ALA A 273 -14.77 7.85 -10.17
N VAL A 274 -15.47 6.91 -9.52
CA VAL A 274 -16.38 7.21 -8.39
C VAL A 274 -15.63 7.33 -7.07
N ILE A 275 -14.63 6.46 -6.84
CA ILE A 275 -13.85 6.38 -5.59
C ILE A 275 -12.73 7.43 -5.57
N PHE A 276 -12.09 7.64 -6.70
CA PHE A 276 -11.11 8.68 -6.93
C PHE A 276 -11.76 9.67 -7.90
N PRO A 277 -12.64 10.58 -7.42
CA PRO A 277 -13.01 11.72 -8.24
C PRO A 277 -11.69 12.30 -8.71
N ALA A 278 -11.52 12.39 -10.04
CA ALA A 278 -10.33 12.98 -10.64
C ALA A 278 -10.03 14.19 -9.80
N LEU A 279 -8.80 14.31 -9.27
CA LEU A 279 -8.40 15.58 -8.74
C LEU A 279 -8.77 16.55 -9.86
N THR A 280 -9.80 17.34 -9.64
CA THR A 280 -9.77 18.73 -10.00
C THR A 280 -8.52 19.20 -9.27
N LEU A 281 -7.35 18.92 -9.88
CA LEU A 281 -6.23 19.82 -9.96
C LEU A 281 -6.97 21.11 -10.13
N SER A 282 -7.09 21.83 -9.02
CA SER A 282 -7.89 23.02 -8.94
C SER A 282 -7.52 23.75 -10.21
N THR A 283 -8.46 23.82 -11.14
CA THR A 283 -8.45 24.85 -12.15
C THR A 283 -8.74 26.13 -11.38
N ALA A 284 -7.89 26.49 -10.40
CA ALA A 284 -7.21 27.76 -10.51
C ALA A 284 -6.68 27.73 -11.94
N PRO A 285 -7.32 28.49 -12.84
CA PRO A 285 -7.09 28.34 -14.25
C PRO A 285 -5.58 28.48 -14.45
N VAL A 286 -4.94 27.43 -14.97
CA VAL A 286 -3.75 27.67 -15.79
C VAL A 286 -4.33 28.33 -17.02
N GLN A 287 -4.54 29.64 -16.92
CA GLN A 287 -4.63 30.47 -18.10
C GLN A 287 -3.32 30.21 -18.82
N ASN A 288 -3.39 29.46 -19.92
CA ASN A 288 -2.52 29.72 -21.06
C ASN A 288 -2.90 31.10 -21.61
N THR A 289 -2.75 32.15 -20.80
CA THR A 289 -2.35 33.43 -21.32
C THR A 289 -0.85 33.31 -21.46
N THR A 290 -0.37 33.25 -22.70
CA THR A 290 0.88 33.91 -23.06
C THR A 290 0.78 35.35 -22.60
N THR A 291 1.06 35.58 -21.34
CA THR A 291 1.30 36.88 -20.75
C THR A 291 2.48 36.62 -19.85
N THR A 292 3.67 36.91 -20.40
CA THR A 292 4.79 37.50 -19.67
C THR A 292 4.34 37.93 -18.27
N LEU A 293 4.91 37.31 -17.24
CA LEU A 293 4.71 37.67 -15.85
C LEU A 293 5.24 39.09 -15.60
N ALA A 294 4.48 40.08 -16.06
CA ALA A 294 4.66 41.49 -15.75
C ALA A 294 4.05 41.70 -14.37
N ASN A 295 4.90 41.54 -13.36
CA ASN A 295 4.60 41.86 -11.97
C ASN A 295 4.36 43.37 -11.81
N ASN A 296 3.17 43.85 -12.18
CA ASN A 296 2.73 45.19 -11.84
C ASN A 296 1.48 45.07 -10.97
N VAL A 297 1.69 45.05 -9.65
CA VAL A 297 0.62 45.32 -8.69
C VAL A 297 0.34 46.81 -8.76
N THR A 298 -0.74 47.21 -9.45
CA THR A 298 -1.22 48.59 -9.45
C THR A 298 -2.11 48.82 -8.23
N LEU A 299 -1.52 49.42 -7.19
CA LEU A 299 -2.28 49.91 -6.04
C LEU A 299 -3.04 51.18 -6.45
N ALA A 300 -4.37 51.17 -6.33
CA ALA A 300 -5.16 52.39 -6.50
C ALA A 300 -4.74 53.42 -5.44
N CYS A 301 -4.38 54.62 -5.89
CA CYS A 301 -3.92 55.74 -5.06
C CYS A 301 -5.07 56.30 -4.20
N ASN A 302 -5.45 55.60 -3.13
CA ASN A 302 -6.14 56.19 -1.98
C ASN A 302 -6.07 55.31 -0.71
N THR A 303 -5.02 54.50 -0.57
CA THR A 303 -4.89 53.59 0.57
C THR A 303 -3.92 54.16 1.61
N SER A 304 -4.42 54.33 2.83
CA SER A 304 -3.66 54.84 3.97
C SER A 304 -2.64 53.81 4.49
N TYR A 305 -1.47 54.30 4.90
CA TYR A 305 -0.27 53.61 5.42
C TYR A 305 -0.50 52.35 6.27
N ASN A 306 -1.55 52.28 7.08
CA ASN A 306 -1.78 51.17 8.04
C ASN A 306 -2.27 49.85 7.40
N ALA A 307 -2.73 49.85 6.15
CA ALA A 307 -3.29 48.64 5.53
C ALA A 307 -2.23 47.69 4.92
N ILE A 308 -1.00 48.17 4.69
CA ILE A 308 0.02 47.41 3.93
C ILE A 308 0.94 46.61 4.86
N GLN A 309 1.16 47.07 6.10
CA GLN A 309 2.01 46.36 7.08
C GLN A 309 1.39 45.07 7.64
N THR A 310 0.09 44.80 7.42
CA THR A 310 -0.62 43.66 8.02
C THR A 310 -0.74 42.43 7.11
N LEU A 311 -0.18 42.46 5.89
CA LEU A 311 -0.08 41.28 5.04
C LEU A 311 1.21 40.49 5.35
N SER A 312 1.07 39.45 6.16
CA SER A 312 2.17 38.59 6.65
C SER A 312 3.07 37.95 5.57
N ASN A 313 2.68 38.03 4.28
CA ASN A 313 3.35 37.34 3.18
C ASN A 313 4.21 38.26 2.29
N PHE A 314 4.19 39.57 2.51
CA PHE A 314 4.92 40.54 1.68
C PHE A 314 5.68 41.56 2.53
N ASN A 315 6.98 41.70 2.28
CA ASN A 315 7.80 42.75 2.88
C ASN A 315 8.16 43.77 1.78
N CYS A 316 7.65 44.99 1.89
CA CYS A 316 7.86 46.07 0.92
C CYS A 316 8.61 47.22 1.60
N SER A 317 9.78 47.61 1.07
CA SER A 317 10.54 48.76 1.57
C SER A 317 10.28 49.99 0.70
N LEU A 318 9.85 51.11 1.30
CA LEU A 318 9.76 52.41 0.62
C LEU A 318 11.07 53.21 0.77
N PRO A 319 11.49 53.98 -0.25
CA PRO A 319 12.56 54.95 -0.11
C PRO A 319 12.08 56.14 0.74
N ASN A 320 12.89 56.54 1.72
CA ASN A 320 12.60 57.66 2.63
C ASN A 320 12.56 59.01 1.87
N LEU A 321 11.37 59.47 1.49
CA LEU A 321 11.12 60.88 1.16
C LEU A 321 9.71 61.30 1.61
N PRO A 322 9.55 62.48 2.23
CA PRO A 322 8.26 62.99 2.63
C PRO A 322 7.57 63.61 1.42
N SER A 323 6.32 63.21 1.18
CA SER A 323 5.39 63.76 0.19
C SER A 323 5.89 63.75 -1.26
N LEU A 324 5.38 62.81 -2.07
CA LEU A 324 5.24 63.00 -3.51
C LEU A 324 4.17 62.06 -4.05
N ASN A 325 3.29 62.59 -4.89
CA ASN A 325 2.38 61.86 -5.76
C ASN A 325 3.21 60.87 -6.59
N MET A 326 3.24 59.60 -6.20
CA MET A 326 4.08 58.60 -6.88
C MET A 326 3.28 57.89 -7.97
N THR A 327 3.49 58.31 -9.21
CA THR A 327 3.40 57.42 -10.37
C THR A 327 4.72 56.65 -10.46
N GLY A 328 4.78 55.46 -9.85
CA GLY A 328 5.98 54.62 -9.86
C GLY A 328 5.72 53.20 -9.32
N SER A 329 6.52 52.24 -9.77
CA SER A 329 6.42 50.82 -9.39
C SER A 329 7.10 50.55 -8.04
N VAL A 330 6.40 49.91 -7.11
CA VAL A 330 6.98 49.39 -5.85
C VAL A 330 7.33 47.92 -6.02
N THR A 331 8.56 47.53 -5.69
CA THR A 331 9.03 46.16 -5.71
C THR A 331 8.82 45.50 -4.34
N CYS A 332 8.01 44.45 -4.28
CA CYS A 332 7.79 43.65 -3.08
C CYS A 332 8.34 42.23 -3.29
N ASN A 333 9.11 41.73 -2.32
CA ASN A 333 9.64 40.37 -2.36
C ASN A 333 8.77 39.42 -1.55
N TYR A 334 8.43 38.27 -2.15
CA TYR A 334 7.66 37.20 -1.53
C TYR A 334 8.57 36.24 -0.75
N LEU A 335 8.21 35.93 0.50
CA LEU A 335 8.91 34.94 1.32
C LEU A 335 8.13 33.61 1.28
N PRO A 336 8.67 32.52 0.71
CA PRO A 336 7.99 31.24 0.70
C PRO A 336 7.95 30.61 2.10
N LEU A 337 6.79 30.06 2.48
CA LEU A 337 6.60 29.25 3.69
C LEU A 337 7.63 28.11 3.74
N LYS A 338 8.49 28.13 4.77
CA LYS A 338 9.31 26.96 5.12
C LYS A 338 8.37 25.84 5.57
N SER A 339 8.40 24.72 4.85
CA SER A 339 7.83 23.43 5.26
C SER A 339 8.63 22.83 6.41
#